data_AF-A0A973INC1-F1
#
_entry.id   AF-A0A973INC1-F1
#
_cell.length_a   1.000
_cell.length_b   1.000
_cell.length_c   1.000
_cell.angle_alpha   90.00
_cell.angle_beta   90.00
_cell.angle_gamma   90.00
#
_symmetry.space_group_name_H-M   'P 1'
#
loop_
_entity.id
_entity.type
_entity.pdbx_description
1 polymer ?
#
loop_
_entity_poly.entity_id
_entity_poly.type
_entity_poly.pdbx_seq_one_letter_code
_entity_poly.pdbx_strand_id
1 'polypeptide(L)' 'PVGRRLDFLMQEFNRESNTLSSKSVDQRTTQASVELKVLIEQMREQVQNVE' A
#
# COMPACT_ATOMS: atom_id res chain seq x y z
N PRO A 1 -7.89 -9.16 16.71
CA PRO A 1 -6.39 -9.11 16.79
C PRO A 1 -5.69 -9.18 15.42
N VAL A 2 -6.24 -9.93 14.46
CA VAL A 2 -5.67 -10.09 13.11
C VAL A 2 -5.85 -8.82 12.27
N GLY A 3 -7.04 -8.19 12.27
CA GLY A 3 -7.30 -6.92 11.57
C GLY A 3 -6.28 -5.83 11.90
N ARG A 4 -6.04 -5.57 13.20
CA ARG A 4 -5.01 -4.61 13.65
C ARG A 4 -3.59 -4.87 13.11
N ARG A 5 -3.17 -6.14 13.03
CA ARG A 5 -1.86 -6.49 12.47
C ARG A 5 -1.82 -6.23 10.95
N LEU A 6 -2.92 -6.51 10.26
CA LEU A 6 -3.03 -6.25 8.83
C LEU A 6 -3.08 -4.75 8.54
N ASP A 7 -3.78 -3.93 9.35
CA ASP A 7 -3.80 -2.47 9.16
C ASP A 7 -2.39 -1.88 9.35
N PHE A 8 -1.61 -2.37 10.31
CA PHE A 8 -0.19 -2.00 10.41
C PHE A 8 0.59 -2.30 9.13
N LEU A 9 0.40 -3.49 8.54
CA LEU A 9 1.07 -3.84 7.27
C LEU A 9 0.60 -2.93 6.13
N MET A 10 -0.68 -2.54 6.09
CA MET A 10 -1.18 -1.63 5.07
C MET A 10 -0.54 -0.25 5.17
N GLN A 11 -0.30 0.23 6.40
CA GLN A 11 0.43 1.47 6.63
C GLN A 11 1.87 1.37 6.12
N GLU A 12 2.58 0.26 6.41
CA GLU A 12 3.96 0.05 5.95
C GLU A 12 4.04 -0.06 4.42
N PHE A 13 3.11 -0.76 3.78
CA PHE A 13 3.06 -0.84 2.31
C PHE A 13 2.76 0.52 1.67
N ASN A 14 1.88 1.33 2.26
CA ASN A 14 1.61 2.68 1.76
C ASN A 14 2.87 3.55 1.83
N ARG A 15 3.63 3.49 2.94
CA ARG A 15 4.92 4.18 3.09
C ARG A 15 5.90 3.75 1.99
N GLU A 16 6.04 2.46 1.75
CA GLU A 16 6.96 1.95 0.73
C GLU A 16 6.52 2.36 -0.69
N SER A 17 5.22 2.33 -0.98
CA SER A 17 4.69 2.80 -2.27
C SER A 17 4.96 4.30 -2.50
N ASN A 18 4.98 5.11 -1.44
CA ASN A 18 5.39 6.52 -1.52
C ASN A 18 6.90 6.65 -1.80
N THR A 19 7.74 5.80 -1.21
CA THR A 19 9.18 5.77 -1.49
C THR A 19 9.43 5.41 -2.96
N LEU A 20 8.81 4.33 -3.47
CA LEU A 20 8.91 3.93 -4.87
C LEU A 20 8.47 5.05 -5.82
N SER A 21 7.33 5.70 -5.54
CA SER A 21 6.81 6.79 -6.35
C SER A 21 7.72 8.03 -6.38
N SER A 22 8.40 8.33 -5.26
CA SER A 22 9.17 9.57 -5.09
C SER A 22 10.68 9.43 -5.34
N LYS A 23 11.21 8.20 -5.34
CA LYS A 23 12.64 7.90 -5.49
C LYS A 23 12.96 7.05 -6.71
N SER A 24 11.97 6.49 -7.40
CA SER A 24 12.21 5.77 -8.65
C SER A 24 12.66 6.72 -9.78
N VAL A 25 13.66 6.27 -10.53
CA VAL A 25 14.13 6.92 -11.76
C VAL A 25 13.50 6.30 -13.03
N ASP A 26 12.93 5.11 -12.93
CA ASP A 26 12.22 4.44 -14.02
C ASP A 26 10.72 4.76 -13.97
N GLN A 27 10.18 5.23 -15.09
CA GLN A 27 8.79 5.66 -15.21
C GLN A 27 7.79 4.52 -15.00
N ARG A 28 8.13 3.28 -15.41
CA ARG A 28 7.26 2.12 -15.22
C ARG A 28 7.18 1.75 -13.75
N THR A 29 8.30 1.83 -13.02
CA THR A 29 8.31 1.63 -11.57
C THR A 29 7.48 2.70 -10.86
N THR A 30 7.56 3.96 -11.29
CA THR A 30 6.70 5.02 -10.75
C THR A 30 5.21 4.72 -11.03
N GLN A 31 4.86 4.30 -12.24
CA GLN A 31 3.48 3.95 -12.58
C GLN A 31 2.97 2.74 -11.76
N ALA A 32 3.79 1.69 -11.64
CA ALA A 32 3.49 0.53 -10.81
C ALA A 32 3.26 0.92 -9.33
N SER A 33 3.99 1.90 -8.81
CA SER A 33 3.79 2.41 -7.45
C SER A 33 2.46 3.15 -7.25
N VAL A 34 1.89 3.73 -8.32
CA VAL A 34 0.55 4.33 -8.27
C VAL A 34 -0.52 3.24 -8.23
N GLU A 35 -0.39 2.22 -9.07
CA GLU A 35 -1.29 1.06 -9.08
C GLU A 35 -1.24 0.30 -7.75
N LEU A 36 -0.04 0.16 -7.17
CA LEU A 36 0.14 -0.45 -5.86
C LEU A 36 -0.61 0.29 -4.75
N LYS A 37 -0.64 1.64 -4.78
CA LYS A 37 -1.43 2.43 -3.82
C LYS A 37 -2.92 2.12 -3.91
N VAL A 38 -3.46 1.94 -5.11
CA VAL A 38 -4.87 1.59 -5.29
C VAL A 38 -5.17 0.22 -4.67
N LEU A 39 -4.29 -0.77 -4.90
CA LEU A 39 -4.45 -2.11 -4.31
C LEU A 39 -4.33 -2.10 -2.78
N ILE A 40 -3.43 -1.28 -2.23
CA ILE A 40 -3.29 -1.13 -0.78
C ILE A 40 -4.57 -0.57 -0.16
N GLU A 41 -5.18 0.46 -0.76
CA GLU A 41 -6.43 1.02 -0.23
C GLU A 41 -7.59 0.01 -0.32
N GLN A 42 -7.71 -0.73 -1.42
CA GLN A 42 -8.69 -1.82 -1.52
C GLN A 42 -8.46 -2.89 -0.44
N MET A 43 -7.21 -3.23 -0.15
CA MET A 43 -6.88 -4.17 0.92
C MET A 43 -7.20 -3.61 2.31
N ARG A 44 -7.03 -2.30 2.55
CA ARG A 44 -7.45 -1.66 3.81
C ARG A 44 -8.94 -1.79 4.06
N GLU A 45 -9.77 -1.58 3.03
CA GLU A 45 -11.21 -1.79 3.13
C GLU A 45 -11.54 -3.24 3.54
N GLN A 46 -10.85 -4.23 2.96
CA GLN A 46 -11.04 -5.63 3.35
C GLN A 46 -10.59 -5.92 4.78
N VAL A 47 -9.49 -5.30 5.22
CA VAL A 47 -8.96 -5.45 6.59
C VAL A 47 -9.95 -4.93 7.63
N GLN A 48 -10.61 -3.80 7.35
CA GLN A 48 -11.63 -3.22 8.24
C GLN A 48 -12.84 -4.13 8.41
N ASN A 49 -13.19 -4.94 7.40
CA ASN A 49 -14.30 -5.89 7.48
C ASN A 49 -14.03 -7.10 8.39
N VAL A 50 -12.76 -7.38 8.70
CA VAL A 50 -12.33 -8.55 9.50
C VAL A 50 -11.65 -8.18 10.82
N GLU A 51 -11.61 -6.88 11.15
CA GLU A 51 -11.19 -6.37 12.46
C GLU A 51 -12.28 -6.58 13.52
#